data_AF-A0A4R2NUI0-F1
#
_entry.id   AF-A0A4R2NUI0-F1
#
_cell.length_a   1.000
_cell.length_b   1.000
_cell.length_c   1.000
_cell.angle_alpha   90.00
_cell.angle_beta   90.00
_cell.angle_gamma   90.00
#
_symmetry.space_group_name_H-M   'P 1'
#
loop_
_entity.id
_entity.type
_entity.pdbx_description
1 polymer ?
#
loop_
_entity_poly.entity_id
_entity_poly.type
_entity_poly.pdbx_seq_one_letter_code
_entity_poly.pdbx_strand_id
1 'polypeptide(L)'
;MNQKITLFLNESELLQLKNFINDQSNSQNLSNQIQLSTERNNLDDFVKRKVFEELSSLSGFEIQDIKESQSLKDDLGLRIYHKKALKIPFQRIVWNFNSSGIITVSECASLVTVINCINLIKSKS
;
A
#
# COMPACT_ATOMS: atom_id res chain seq x y z
N MET A 1 -12.35 -26.28 7.47
CA MET A 1 -12.49 -25.45 8.68
C MET A 1 -11.38 -24.43 8.68
N ASN A 2 -11.68 -23.13 8.50
CA ASN A 2 -10.66 -22.09 8.57
C ASN A 2 -10.55 -21.57 10.01
N GLN A 3 -9.61 -22.13 10.77
CA GLN A 3 -9.30 -21.67 12.11
C GLN A 3 -8.48 -20.37 12.00
N LYS A 4 -9.00 -19.27 12.54
CA LYS A 4 -8.27 -18.02 12.70
C LYS A 4 -7.69 -17.99 14.11
N ILE A 5 -6.37 -17.82 14.21
CA ILE A 5 -5.69 -17.57 15.47
C ILE A 5 -5.31 -16.10 15.49
N THR A 6 -5.79 -15.35 16.47
CA THR A 6 -5.40 -13.97 16.73
C THR A 6 -4.34 -13.96 17.81
N LEU A 7 -3.16 -13.46 17.49
CA LEU A 7 -2.05 -13.32 18.43
C LEU A 7 -1.84 -11.83 18.74
N PHE A 8 -1.73 -11.51 20.02
CA PHE A 8 -1.32 -10.18 20.48
C PHE A 8 0.15 -10.29 20.88
N LEU A 9 1.01 -9.62 20.13
CA LEU A 9 2.47 -9.65 20.34
C LEU A 9 2.96 -8.23 20.60
N ASN A 10 3.92 -8.10 21.52
CA ASN A 10 4.69 -6.87 21.68
C ASN A 10 5.83 -6.79 20.64
N GLU A 11 6.49 -5.64 20.52
CA GLU A 11 7.54 -5.42 19.50
C GLU A 11 8.68 -6.43 19.57
N SER A 12 9.10 -6.82 20.78
CA SER A 12 10.17 -7.79 20.98
C SER A 12 9.77 -9.19 20.49
N GLU A 13 8.57 -9.63 20.84
CA GLU A 13 8.02 -10.93 20.42
C GLU A 13 7.79 -11.00 18.91
N LEU A 14 7.39 -9.89 18.32
CA LEU A 14 7.16 -9.75 16.89
C LEU A 14 8.48 -9.77 16.11
N LEU A 15 9.56 -9.22 16.67
CA LEU A 15 10.92 -9.34 16.12
C LEU A 15 11.43 -10.79 16.21
N GLN A 16 11.17 -11.47 17.33
CA GLN A 16 11.54 -12.88 17.51
C GLN A 16 10.79 -13.78 16.53
N LEU A 17 9.50 -13.54 16.31
CA LEU A 17 8.71 -14.27 15.32
C LEU A 17 9.26 -14.07 13.90
N LYS A 18 9.65 -12.84 13.57
CA LYS A 18 10.25 -12.51 12.27
C LYS A 18 11.56 -13.28 12.04
N ASN A 19 12.43 -13.31 13.06
CA ASN A 19 13.70 -14.05 12.98
C ASN A 19 13.47 -15.56 12.89
N PHE A 20 12.58 -16.10 13.73
CA PHE A 20 12.25 -17.53 13.74
C PHE A 20 11.73 -18.03 12.38
N ILE A 21 10.91 -17.24 11.69
CA ILE A 21 10.31 -17.64 10.41
C ILE A 21 11.30 -17.50 9.26
N ASN A 22 12.17 -16.48 9.30
CA ASN A 22 13.27 -16.34 8.35
C ASN A 22 14.30 -17.47 8.49
N ASP A 23 14.52 -17.96 9.71
CA ASP A 23 15.48 -19.04 9.99
C ASP A 23 14.91 -20.44 9.68
N GLN A 24 13.57 -20.64 9.75
CA GLN A 24 12.97 -21.98 9.66
C GLN A 24 12.14 -22.26 8.40
N SER A 25 11.79 -21.28 7.56
CA SER A 25 10.81 -21.52 6.50
C SER A 25 11.22 -21.07 5.10
N ASN A 26 11.24 -22.02 4.16
CA ASN A 26 11.18 -21.80 2.71
C ASN A 26 9.84 -21.16 2.25
N SER A 27 9.03 -20.64 3.17
CA SER A 27 7.71 -20.11 2.89
C SER A 27 7.78 -18.61 2.69
N GLN A 28 8.23 -18.19 1.50
CA GLN A 28 8.21 -16.80 1.05
C GLN A 28 6.83 -16.14 1.28
N ASN A 29 5.75 -16.93 1.19
CA ASN A 29 4.38 -16.45 1.37
C ASN A 29 4.09 -16.06 2.83
N LEU A 30 4.59 -16.81 3.82
CA LEU A 30 4.37 -16.51 5.24
C LEU A 30 5.21 -15.32 5.71
N SER A 31 6.49 -15.25 5.28
CA SER A 31 7.32 -14.07 5.51
C SER A 31 6.70 -12.81 4.90
N ASN A 32 6.15 -12.91 3.67
CA ASN A 32 5.45 -11.79 3.03
C ASN A 32 4.21 -11.34 3.82
N GLN A 33 3.43 -12.27 4.39
CA GLN A 33 2.24 -11.93 5.18
C GLN A 33 2.54 -11.34 6.57
N ILE A 34 3.62 -11.78 7.20
CA ILE A 34 4.05 -11.22 8.49
C ILE A 34 4.69 -9.85 8.27
N GLN A 35 5.54 -9.72 7.26
CA GLN A 35 6.07 -8.42 6.84
C GLN A 35 4.92 -7.43 6.56
N LEU A 36 3.91 -7.83 5.80
CA LEU A 36 2.68 -7.06 5.56
C LEU A 36 1.96 -6.57 6.83
N SER A 37 1.96 -7.39 7.89
CA SER A 37 1.29 -7.08 9.15
C SER A 37 2.14 -6.17 10.04
N THR A 38 3.46 -6.27 9.95
CA THR A 38 4.43 -5.44 10.69
C THR A 38 4.74 -4.09 10.02
N GLU A 39 4.61 -4.01 8.68
CA GLU A 39 4.77 -2.77 7.90
C GLU A 39 3.69 -1.73 8.21
N ARG A 40 2.56 -2.11 8.85
CA ARG A 40 1.61 -1.13 9.39
C ARG A 40 2.24 -0.15 10.38
N ASN A 41 3.36 -0.50 11.01
CA ASN A 41 4.06 0.38 11.94
C ASN A 41 4.93 1.43 11.22
N ASN A 42 5.23 1.27 9.92
CA ASN A 42 5.85 2.30 9.09
C ASN A 42 4.85 2.82 8.05
N LEU A 43 4.13 3.88 8.42
CA LEU A 43 3.10 4.55 7.61
C LEU A 43 3.57 4.79 6.17
N ASP A 44 4.81 5.21 6.01
CA ASP A 44 5.39 5.58 4.72
C ASP A 44 5.53 4.39 3.77
N ASP A 45 6.08 3.28 4.26
CA ASP A 45 6.26 2.06 3.48
C ASP A 45 4.92 1.41 3.15
N PHE A 46 3.99 1.39 4.11
CA PHE A 46 2.65 0.84 3.88
C PHE A 46 1.89 1.62 2.80
N VAL A 47 1.84 2.95 2.91
CA VAL A 47 1.13 3.79 1.94
C VAL A 47 1.76 3.64 0.57
N LYS A 48 3.11 3.71 0.49
CA LYS A 48 3.84 3.56 -0.77
C LYS A 48 3.53 2.24 -1.45
N ARG A 49 3.62 1.13 -0.72
CA ARG A 49 3.31 -0.21 -1.22
C ARG A 49 1.88 -0.29 -1.75
N LYS A 50 0.90 0.18 -0.97
CA LYS A 50 -0.51 0.13 -1.38
C LYS A 50 -0.79 0.99 -2.60
N VAL A 51 -0.17 2.16 -2.71
CA VAL A 51 -0.24 2.98 -3.92
C VAL A 51 0.32 2.22 -5.13
N PHE A 52 1.47 1.55 -4.98
CA PHE A 52 2.09 0.83 -6.08
C PHE A 52 1.25 -0.37 -6.51
N GLU A 53 0.66 -1.11 -5.58
CA GLU A 53 -0.29 -2.21 -5.87
C GLU A 53 -1.47 -1.72 -6.71
N GLU A 54 -2.09 -0.60 -6.35
CA GLU A 54 -3.24 -0.04 -7.07
C GLU A 54 -2.85 0.52 -8.44
N LEU A 55 -1.68 1.16 -8.55
CA LEU A 55 -1.18 1.66 -9.83
C LEU A 55 -0.78 0.53 -10.77
N SER A 56 -0.18 -0.55 -10.25
CA SER A 56 0.14 -1.77 -11.00
C SER A 56 -1.13 -2.38 -11.60
N SER A 57 -2.18 -2.53 -10.78
CA SER A 57 -3.48 -3.04 -11.20
C SER A 57 -4.11 -2.25 -12.36
N LEU A 58 -3.97 -0.92 -12.36
CA LEU A 58 -4.54 -0.06 -13.40
C LEU A 58 -3.67 0.09 -14.65
N SER A 59 -2.35 0.11 -14.48
CA SER A 59 -1.40 0.40 -15.56
C SER A 59 -0.92 -0.87 -16.28
N GLY A 60 -1.03 -2.04 -15.64
CA GLY A 60 -0.49 -3.30 -16.14
C GLY A 60 1.02 -3.46 -15.96
N PHE A 61 1.70 -2.50 -15.31
CA PHE A 61 3.11 -2.60 -14.94
C PHE A 61 3.27 -3.42 -13.67
N GLU A 62 4.40 -4.12 -13.55
CA GLU A 62 4.77 -4.79 -12.30
C GLU A 62 5.12 -3.75 -11.21
N ILE A 63 4.82 -4.06 -9.95
CA ILE A 63 5.06 -3.17 -8.80
C ILE A 63 6.51 -2.67 -8.74
N GLN A 64 7.47 -3.54 -9.09
CA GLN A 64 8.91 -3.25 -9.07
C GLN A 64 9.37 -2.25 -10.15
N ASP A 65 8.58 -2.08 -11.21
CA ASP A 65 8.88 -1.14 -12.30
C ASP A 65 8.30 0.27 -12.04
N ILE A 66 7.47 0.40 -11.00
CA ILE A 66 6.85 1.65 -10.60
C ILE A 66 7.82 2.46 -9.72
N LYS A 67 8.03 3.72 -10.08
CA LYS A 67 8.91 4.66 -9.38
C LYS A 67 8.15 5.92 -9.01
N GLU A 68 8.50 6.52 -7.87
CA GLU A 68 7.83 7.72 -7.34
C GLU A 68 7.87 8.93 -8.29
N SER A 69 8.94 9.03 -9.09
CA SER A 69 9.14 10.12 -10.04
C SER A 69 8.33 9.98 -11.33
N GLN A 70 7.68 8.84 -11.58
CA GLN A 70 6.97 8.60 -12.83
C GLN A 70 5.72 9.48 -12.95
N SER A 71 5.50 9.98 -14.16
CA SER A 71 4.26 10.59 -14.63
C SER A 71 3.19 9.50 -14.74
N LEU A 72 2.07 9.69 -14.05
CA LEU A 72 0.92 8.79 -14.15
C LEU A 72 0.43 8.70 -15.60
N LYS A 73 0.50 9.80 -16.36
CA LYS A 73 -0.02 9.84 -17.73
C LYS A 73 1.01 9.30 -18.73
N ASP A 74 2.22 9.81 -18.67
CA ASP A 74 3.20 9.63 -19.76
C ASP A 74 4.01 8.35 -19.56
N ASP A 75 4.29 7.96 -18.32
CA ASP A 75 5.04 6.74 -18.01
C ASP A 75 4.12 5.53 -17.75
N LEU A 76 2.99 5.74 -17.05
CA LEU A 76 2.07 4.66 -16.66
C LEU A 76 0.79 4.57 -17.52
N GLY A 77 0.61 5.47 -18.51
CA GLY A 77 -0.56 5.46 -19.40
C GLY A 77 -1.90 5.80 -18.72
N LEU A 78 -1.89 6.28 -17.47
CA LEU A 78 -3.09 6.56 -16.68
C LEU A 78 -3.72 7.90 -17.10
N ARG A 79 -4.75 7.80 -17.94
CA ARG A 79 -5.62 8.92 -18.32
C ARG A 79 -6.56 9.34 -17.18
N ILE A 80 -7.31 10.41 -17.40
CA ILE A 80 -8.16 11.04 -16.38
C ILE A 80 -9.18 10.08 -15.76
N TYR A 81 -9.73 9.14 -16.54
CA TYR A 81 -10.72 8.18 -16.02
C TYR A 81 -10.08 7.16 -15.09
N HIS A 82 -8.87 6.67 -15.39
CA HIS A 82 -8.09 5.83 -14.48
C HIS A 82 -7.81 6.57 -13.18
N LYS A 83 -7.36 7.83 -13.28
CA LYS A 83 -7.10 8.67 -12.12
C LYS A 83 -8.34 8.84 -11.24
N LYS A 84 -9.51 9.09 -11.83
CA LYS A 84 -10.78 9.16 -11.09
C LYS A 84 -11.13 7.85 -10.37
N ALA A 85 -10.80 6.71 -10.95
CA ALA A 85 -11.05 5.40 -10.35
C ALA A 85 -10.22 5.15 -9.07
N LEU A 86 -9.08 5.84 -8.90
CA LEU A 86 -8.24 5.75 -7.69
C LEU A 86 -8.92 6.24 -6.41
N LYS A 87 -10.02 6.98 -6.50
CA LYS A 87 -10.72 7.54 -5.33
C LYS A 87 -11.15 6.45 -4.33
N ILE A 88 -11.75 5.37 -4.81
CA ILE A 88 -12.21 4.27 -3.95
C ILE A 88 -11.03 3.56 -3.27
N PRO A 89 -10.01 3.06 -3.99
CA PRO A 89 -8.90 2.38 -3.34
C PRO A 89 -8.10 3.31 -2.41
N PHE A 90 -7.85 4.57 -2.80
CA PHE A 90 -7.14 5.50 -1.92
C PHE A 90 -7.93 5.82 -0.65
N GLN A 91 -9.25 5.98 -0.75
CA GLN A 91 -10.09 6.14 0.44
C GLN A 91 -10.03 4.93 1.37
N ARG A 92 -9.96 3.70 0.83
CA ARG A 92 -9.78 2.49 1.64
C ARG A 92 -8.43 2.48 2.37
N ILE A 93 -7.36 2.97 1.73
CA ILE A 93 -6.05 3.09 2.37
C ILE A 93 -6.13 4.05 3.55
N VAL A 94 -6.74 5.23 3.37
CA VAL A 94 -6.94 6.21 4.46
C VAL A 94 -7.76 5.63 5.62
N TRP A 95 -8.83 4.89 5.33
CA TRP A 95 -9.66 4.28 6.37
C TRP A 95 -8.95 3.18 7.16
N ASN A 96 -7.96 2.51 6.58
CA ASN A 96 -7.15 1.53 7.33
C ASN A 96 -6.36 2.18 8.47
N PHE A 97 -6.21 3.51 8.47
CA PHE A 97 -5.56 4.30 9.52
C PHE A 97 -6.53 4.93 10.51
N ASN A 98 -7.83 4.59 10.47
CA ASN A 98 -8.89 5.22 11.27
C ASN A 98 -9.00 6.75 11.11
N SER A 99 -8.48 7.30 10.01
CA SER A 99 -8.61 8.73 9.73
C SER A 99 -9.98 9.07 9.13
N SER A 100 -10.49 10.26 9.47
CA SER A 100 -11.71 10.85 8.90
C SER A 100 -11.45 11.61 7.59
N GLY A 101 -10.21 11.60 7.09
CA GLY A 101 -9.83 12.24 5.84
C GLY A 101 -10.61 11.70 4.64
N ILE A 102 -11.18 12.61 3.84
CA ILE A 102 -11.93 12.27 2.64
C ILE A 102 -11.10 12.59 1.41
N ILE A 103 -11.00 11.62 0.50
CA ILE A 103 -10.42 11.77 -0.83
C ILE A 103 -11.55 11.98 -1.85
N THR A 104 -11.45 13.08 -2.57
CA THR A 104 -12.39 13.47 -3.62
C THR A 104 -11.93 13.01 -5.00
N VAL A 105 -12.88 12.87 -5.93
CA VAL A 105 -12.59 12.51 -7.32
C VAL A 105 -11.76 13.60 -8.02
N SER A 106 -11.96 14.87 -7.63
CA SER A 106 -11.18 16.01 -8.12
C SER A 106 -9.72 15.93 -7.72
N GLU A 107 -9.43 15.59 -6.46
CA GLU A 107 -8.06 15.41 -5.97
C GLU A 107 -7.36 14.27 -6.73
N CYS A 108 -8.06 13.17 -6.99
CA CYS A 108 -7.46 12.10 -7.78
C CYS A 108 -7.24 12.50 -9.25
N ALA A 109 -8.17 13.25 -9.85
CA ALA A 109 -8.06 13.69 -11.25
C ALA A 109 -6.89 14.64 -11.50
N SER A 110 -6.48 15.42 -10.49
CA SER A 110 -5.36 16.36 -10.58
C SER A 110 -3.99 15.73 -10.30
N LEU A 111 -3.93 14.44 -9.93
CA LEU A 111 -2.66 13.74 -9.70
C LEU A 111 -1.82 13.69 -10.97
N VAL A 112 -0.53 14.07 -10.86
CA VAL A 112 0.40 14.11 -11.99
C VAL A 112 1.39 12.95 -11.91
N THR A 113 2.01 12.75 -10.76
CA THR A 113 3.07 11.78 -10.52
C THR A 113 2.69 10.76 -9.44
N VAL A 114 3.44 9.66 -9.36
CA VAL A 114 3.26 8.63 -8.32
C VAL A 114 3.47 9.21 -6.92
N ILE A 115 4.46 10.08 -6.72
CA ILE A 115 4.68 10.74 -5.43
C ILE A 115 3.49 11.60 -4.99
N ASN A 116 2.76 12.21 -5.92
CA ASN A 116 1.55 12.97 -5.57
C ASN A 116 0.45 12.04 -5.01
N CYS A 117 0.35 10.80 -5.50
CA CYS A 117 -0.60 9.81 -4.97
C CYS A 117 -0.29 9.48 -3.51
N ILE A 118 0.99 9.21 -3.22
CA ILE A 118 1.47 8.89 -1.88
C ILE A 118 1.20 10.06 -0.94
N ASN A 119 1.58 11.28 -1.35
CA ASN A 119 1.40 12.48 -0.53
C ASN A 119 -0.09 12.81 -0.30
N LEU A 120 -0.96 12.57 -1.29
CA LEU A 120 -2.40 12.74 -1.12
C LEU A 120 -2.92 11.85 0.02
N ILE A 121 -2.58 10.56 0.02
CA ILE A 121 -3.03 9.64 1.06
C ILE A 121 -2.44 10.03 2.42
N LYS A 122 -1.14 10.33 2.49
CA LYS A 122 -0.48 10.75 3.74
C LYS A 122 -1.09 12.03 4.31
N SER A 123 -1.48 12.99 3.48
CA SER A 123 -2.13 14.23 3.94
C SER A 123 -3.52 14.02 4.54
N LYS A 124 -4.11 12.84 4.32
CA LYS A 124 -5.45 12.47 4.78
C LYS A 124 -5.43 11.35 5.82
N SER A 125 -4.29 10.68 6.05
CA SER A 125 -4.13 9.58 7.01
C SER A 125 -3.67 10.14 8.34
#